data_AF-A0A0A9CM93-F1
#
_entry.id   AF-A0A0A9CM93-F1
#
_cell.length_a   1.000
_cell.length_b   1.000
_cell.length_c   1.000
_cell.angle_alpha   90.00
_cell.angle_beta   90.00
_cell.angle_gamma   90.00
#
_symmetry.space_group_name_H-M   'P 1'
#
loop_
_entity.id
_entity.type
_entity.pdbx_description
1 polymer ?
#
loop_
_entity_poly.entity_id
_entity_poly.type
_entity_poly.pdbx_seq_one_letter_code
_entity_poly.pdbx_strand_id
1 'polypeptide(L)'
;MMRTQLASQQSYIHQDSHSLRSKSSELAEELKHLSLQVQKCLSETVTGLCADLARLKGANSLQGDHNLKLLRQECYISHQKKFIYHLVNHLAAHQFLKITCQLEKGTKISSAYSLLKAIELELQSYLSAVNVRLDRYHSIDQAASEMFEEGSVDDRDSFLHAVRDILSSHSSSQAMTPTYVSSYGLVEQISELQDELHYLQHELENVLPRERGRCVDELCRMIQTLEQILSLPLSVEQPKLTPWPLVPLLEELEMINQQVSASVNEVTLARDEKAEMLQQPSRHAQQGRRVFVDFFCHPGRLDNRVKELTSRIRALPQ
;
A
#
# COMPACT_ATOMS: atom_id res chain seq x y z
N MET A 1 25.73 25.54 -101.30
CA MET A 1 24.98 24.75 -100.31
C MET A 1 24.89 25.41 -98.93
N MET A 2 25.91 26.13 -98.43
CA MET A 2 25.85 26.76 -97.08
C MET A 2 24.88 27.95 -96.93
N ARG A 3 24.62 28.76 -97.98
CA ARG A 3 23.74 29.95 -97.86
C ARG A 3 22.24 29.63 -97.74
N THR A 4 21.77 28.56 -98.38
CA THR A 4 20.35 28.13 -98.30
C THR A 4 20.03 27.43 -96.98
N GLN A 5 21.00 26.73 -96.38
CA GLN A 5 20.86 26.16 -95.03
C GLN A 5 20.86 27.24 -93.92
N LEU A 6 21.67 28.30 -94.06
CA LEU A 6 21.66 29.43 -93.14
C LEU A 6 20.34 30.22 -93.19
N ALA A 7 19.79 30.44 -94.39
CA ALA A 7 18.51 31.12 -94.57
C ALA A 7 17.33 30.28 -94.02
N SER A 8 17.33 28.95 -94.21
CA SER A 8 16.30 28.09 -93.62
C SER A 8 16.41 28.01 -92.10
N GLN A 9 17.63 28.00 -91.54
CA GLN A 9 17.83 28.05 -90.09
C GLN A 9 17.42 29.39 -89.49
N GLN A 10 17.72 30.53 -90.13
CA GLN A 10 17.26 31.85 -89.66
C GLN A 10 15.75 32.03 -89.73
N SER A 11 15.09 31.51 -90.77
CA SER A 11 13.63 31.47 -90.86
C SER A 11 13.01 30.62 -89.76
N TYR A 12 13.58 29.44 -89.48
CA TYR A 12 13.11 28.54 -88.43
C TYR A 12 13.28 29.15 -87.03
N ILE A 13 14.44 29.77 -86.77
CA ILE A 13 14.73 30.48 -85.50
C ILE A 13 13.80 31.69 -85.31
N HIS A 14 13.47 32.43 -86.37
CA HIS A 14 12.53 33.54 -86.28
C HIS A 14 11.09 33.08 -86.01
N GLN A 15 10.67 31.97 -86.60
CA GLN A 15 9.34 31.40 -86.42
C GLN A 15 9.17 30.80 -85.02
N ASP A 16 10.19 30.12 -84.50
CA ASP A 16 10.26 29.68 -83.11
C ASP A 16 10.28 30.86 -82.13
N SER A 17 11.05 31.91 -82.43
CA SER A 17 11.10 33.11 -81.59
C SER A 17 9.76 33.83 -81.51
N HIS A 18 9.01 33.90 -82.62
CA HIS A 18 7.66 34.47 -82.63
C HIS A 18 6.64 33.56 -81.92
N SER A 19 6.71 32.24 -82.12
CA SER A 19 5.86 31.27 -81.43
C SER A 19 6.07 31.32 -79.91
N LEU A 20 7.33 31.37 -79.48
CA LEU A 20 7.70 31.52 -78.07
C LEU A 20 7.22 32.85 -77.49
N ARG A 21 7.29 33.94 -78.25
CA ARG A 21 6.82 35.26 -77.79
C ARG A 21 5.29 35.30 -77.67
N SER A 22 4.55 34.68 -78.59
CA SER A 22 3.08 34.53 -78.50
C SER A 22 2.68 33.69 -77.28
N LYS A 23 3.31 32.51 -77.11
CA LYS A 23 3.07 31.66 -75.95
C LYS A 23 3.44 32.36 -74.65
N SER A 24 4.52 33.14 -74.64
CA SER A 24 4.91 33.94 -73.47
C SER A 24 3.88 35.03 -73.13
N SER A 25 3.21 35.64 -74.11
CA SER A 25 2.13 36.60 -73.82
C SER A 25 0.84 35.91 -73.38
N GLU A 26 0.50 34.75 -73.95
CA GLU A 26 -0.65 33.95 -73.52
C GLU A 26 -0.48 33.48 -72.07
N LEU A 27 0.70 32.94 -71.73
CA LEU A 27 1.06 32.56 -70.36
C LEU A 27 1.04 33.76 -69.40
N ALA A 28 1.49 34.95 -69.85
CA ALA A 28 1.46 36.14 -69.02
C ALA A 28 0.02 36.59 -68.71
N GLU A 29 -0.88 36.53 -69.68
CA GLU A 29 -2.30 36.86 -69.48
C GLU A 29 -3.03 35.80 -68.65
N GLU A 30 -2.75 34.50 -68.84
CA GLU A 30 -3.29 33.44 -67.98
C GLU A 30 -2.82 33.60 -66.53
N LEU A 31 -1.55 33.94 -66.32
CA LEU A 31 -0.99 34.16 -64.99
C LEU A 31 -1.60 35.40 -64.32
N LYS A 32 -1.90 36.44 -65.10
CA LYS A 32 -2.58 37.64 -64.63
C LYS A 32 -4.05 37.37 -64.27
N HIS A 33 -4.75 36.58 -65.08
CA HIS A 33 -6.11 36.13 -64.80
C HIS A 33 -6.16 35.26 -63.52
N LEU A 34 -5.25 34.31 -63.40
CA LEU A 34 -5.13 33.44 -62.22
C LEU A 34 -4.82 34.26 -60.97
N SER A 35 -3.90 35.25 -61.06
CA SER A 35 -3.60 36.16 -59.97
C SER A 35 -4.83 36.94 -59.52
N LEU A 36 -5.65 37.43 -60.46
CA LEU A 36 -6.87 38.16 -60.15
C LEU A 36 -7.90 37.25 -59.46
N GLN A 37 -8.04 36.01 -59.92
CA GLN A 37 -8.95 35.02 -59.35
C GLN A 37 -8.53 34.61 -57.93
N VAL A 38 -7.23 34.40 -57.70
CA VAL A 38 -6.67 34.12 -56.37
C VAL A 38 -6.91 35.31 -55.44
N GLN A 39 -6.68 36.53 -55.91
CA GLN A 39 -6.90 37.72 -55.11
C GLN A 39 -8.36 37.91 -54.74
N LYS A 40 -9.28 37.66 -55.68
CA LYS A 40 -10.73 37.68 -55.42
C LYS A 40 -11.16 36.62 -54.39
N CYS A 41 -10.63 35.40 -54.52
CA CYS A 41 -10.90 34.32 -53.57
C CYS A 41 -10.44 34.68 -52.14
N LEU A 42 -9.24 35.24 -52.03
CA LEU A 42 -8.69 35.70 -50.75
C LEU A 42 -9.47 36.88 -50.17
N SER A 43 -9.82 37.87 -50.99
CA SER A 43 -10.41 39.13 -50.52
C SER A 43 -11.90 39.07 -50.25
N GLU A 44 -12.65 38.19 -50.94
CA GLU A 44 -14.10 38.11 -50.81
C GLU A 44 -14.53 36.81 -50.11
N THR A 45 -13.99 35.68 -50.54
CA THR A 45 -14.47 34.36 -50.09
C THR A 45 -13.88 34.01 -48.73
N VAL A 46 -12.56 34.13 -48.58
CA VAL A 46 -11.87 33.79 -47.31
C VAL A 46 -12.21 34.80 -46.22
N THR A 47 -12.17 36.10 -46.51
CA THR A 47 -12.57 37.15 -45.55
C THR A 47 -14.04 37.03 -45.14
N GLY A 48 -14.94 36.73 -46.08
CA GLY A 48 -16.36 36.49 -45.80
C GLY A 48 -16.56 35.29 -44.88
N LEU A 49 -15.92 34.17 -45.18
CA LEU A 49 -15.94 32.97 -44.34
C LEU A 49 -15.34 33.22 -42.94
N CYS A 50 -14.25 34.00 -42.85
CA CYS A 50 -13.67 34.39 -41.56
C CYS A 50 -14.61 35.30 -40.75
N ALA A 51 -15.32 36.23 -41.40
CA ALA A 51 -16.30 37.10 -40.76
C ALA A 51 -17.55 36.33 -40.29
N ASP A 52 -17.97 35.33 -41.05
CA ASP A 52 -19.06 34.43 -40.69
C ASP A 52 -18.66 33.50 -39.54
N LEU A 53 -17.42 32.96 -39.57
CA LEU A 53 -16.85 32.20 -38.45
C LEU A 53 -16.73 33.04 -37.18
N ALA A 54 -16.31 34.30 -37.28
CA ALA A 54 -16.23 35.21 -36.14
C ALA A 54 -17.63 35.47 -35.53
N ARG A 55 -18.66 35.65 -36.37
CA ARG A 55 -20.06 35.78 -35.94
C ARG A 55 -20.60 34.50 -35.29
N LEU A 56 -20.29 33.33 -35.85
CA LEU A 56 -20.67 32.03 -35.29
C LEU A 56 -19.95 31.73 -33.98
N LYS A 57 -18.68 32.11 -33.84
CA LYS A 57 -17.91 31.93 -32.61
C LYS A 57 -18.42 32.83 -31.46
N GLY A 58 -19.02 33.97 -31.80
CA GLY A 58 -19.75 34.84 -30.86
C GLY A 58 -21.20 34.38 -30.57
N ALA A 59 -21.69 33.31 -31.19
CA ALA A 59 -22.99 32.76 -30.85
C ALA A 59 -22.89 32.01 -29.51
N ASN A 60 -23.49 32.59 -28.47
CA ASN A 60 -23.49 32.09 -27.08
C ASN A 60 -23.86 30.59 -26.95
N SER A 61 -24.60 30.03 -27.91
CA SER A 61 -24.99 28.62 -27.94
C SER A 61 -23.84 27.66 -28.25
N LEU A 62 -22.92 28.01 -29.15
CA LEU A 62 -21.78 27.16 -29.51
C LEU A 62 -20.68 27.21 -28.45
N GLN A 63 -20.45 28.38 -27.86
CA GLN A 63 -19.55 28.54 -26.72
C GLN A 63 -20.09 27.81 -25.48
N GLY A 64 -21.40 27.87 -25.24
CA GLY A 64 -22.07 27.11 -24.18
C GLY A 64 -21.92 25.59 -24.33
N ASP A 65 -22.10 25.05 -25.54
CA ASP A 65 -21.96 23.60 -25.78
C ASP A 65 -20.50 23.11 -25.67
N HIS A 66 -19.54 23.93 -26.12
CA HIS A 66 -18.12 23.63 -25.93
C HIS A 66 -17.72 23.63 -24.44
N ASN A 67 -18.15 24.65 -23.69
CA ASN A 67 -17.91 24.73 -22.24
C ASN A 67 -18.55 23.56 -21.51
N LEU A 68 -19.76 23.14 -21.90
CA LEU A 68 -20.45 22.00 -21.30
C LEU A 68 -19.72 20.67 -21.56
N LYS A 69 -19.12 20.49 -22.74
CA LYS A 69 -18.27 19.33 -23.05
C LYS A 69 -17.00 19.33 -22.21
N LEU A 70 -16.33 20.48 -22.07
CA LEU A 70 -15.16 20.63 -21.21
C LEU A 70 -15.50 20.31 -19.74
N LEU A 71 -16.58 20.88 -19.20
CA LEU A 71 -17.04 20.60 -17.84
C LEU A 71 -17.33 19.12 -17.59
N ARG A 72 -17.98 18.43 -18.54
CA ARG A 72 -18.21 16.99 -18.43
C ARG A 72 -16.89 16.22 -18.41
N GLN A 73 -15.98 16.54 -19.33
CA GLN A 73 -14.69 15.88 -19.42
C GLN A 73 -13.86 16.10 -18.15
N GLU A 74 -13.85 17.32 -17.63
CA GLU A 74 -13.14 17.69 -16.40
C GLU A 74 -13.74 16.97 -15.17
N CYS A 75 -15.06 16.82 -15.12
CA CYS A 75 -15.74 16.02 -14.11
C CYS A 75 -15.34 14.53 -14.18
N TYR A 76 -15.30 13.93 -15.37
CA TYR A 76 -14.85 12.54 -15.56
C TYR A 76 -13.38 12.35 -15.16
N ILE A 77 -12.50 13.25 -15.60
CA ILE A 77 -11.07 13.21 -15.25
C ILE A 77 -10.88 13.37 -13.74
N SER A 78 -11.63 14.27 -13.10
CA SER A 78 -11.58 14.47 -11.65
C SER A 78 -11.98 13.21 -10.88
N HIS A 79 -13.06 12.54 -11.28
CA HIS A 79 -13.47 11.27 -10.67
C HIS A 79 -12.46 10.15 -10.91
N GLN A 80 -11.90 10.03 -12.12
CA GLN A 80 -10.86 9.05 -12.42
C GLN A 80 -9.60 9.29 -11.56
N LYS A 81 -9.16 10.54 -11.41
CA LYS A 81 -8.03 10.90 -10.55
C LYS A 81 -8.28 10.52 -9.09
N LYS A 82 -9.48 10.76 -8.56
CA LYS A 82 -9.85 10.34 -7.20
C LYS A 82 -9.80 8.83 -7.05
N PHE A 83 -10.35 8.08 -8.00
CA PHE A 83 -10.33 6.62 -7.97
C PHE A 83 -8.91 6.05 -8.04
N ILE A 84 -8.08 6.58 -8.94
CA ILE A 84 -6.65 6.22 -9.02
C ILE A 84 -5.94 6.52 -7.71
N TYR A 85 -6.20 7.67 -7.10
CA TYR A 85 -5.62 8.03 -5.81
C TYR A 85 -5.99 7.03 -4.70
N HIS A 86 -7.26 6.64 -4.60
CA HIS A 86 -7.68 5.62 -3.63
C HIS A 86 -7.00 4.27 -3.88
N LEU A 87 -6.88 3.84 -5.14
CA LEU A 87 -6.19 2.58 -5.48
C LEU A 87 -4.70 2.61 -5.13
N VAL A 88 -4.02 3.71 -5.43
CA VAL A 88 -2.60 3.90 -5.10
C VAL A 88 -2.40 3.88 -3.59
N ASN A 89 -3.26 4.55 -2.82
CA ASN A 89 -3.20 4.54 -1.37
C ASN A 89 -3.46 3.13 -0.79
N HIS A 90 -4.45 2.40 -1.32
CA HIS A 90 -4.69 1.02 -0.91
C HIS A 90 -3.49 0.11 -1.19
N LEU A 91 -2.87 0.25 -2.37
CA LEU A 91 -1.69 -0.51 -2.72
C LEU A 91 -0.51 -0.17 -1.80
N ALA A 92 -0.28 1.10 -1.51
CA ALA A 92 0.77 1.55 -0.59
C ALA A 92 0.56 1.00 0.82
N ALA A 93 -0.68 1.09 1.35
CA ALA A 93 -1.02 0.54 2.65
C ALA A 93 -0.80 -0.98 2.72
N HIS A 94 -1.21 -1.72 1.69
CA HIS A 94 -0.98 -3.16 1.63
C HIS A 94 0.51 -3.52 1.54
N GLN A 95 1.29 -2.78 0.74
CA GLN A 95 2.75 -2.97 0.67
C GLN A 95 3.43 -2.69 2.01
N PHE A 96 3.02 -1.62 2.70
CA PHE A 96 3.49 -1.32 4.04
C PHE A 96 3.19 -2.46 5.01
N LEU A 97 1.95 -2.93 5.05
CA LEU A 97 1.54 -4.04 5.93
C LEU A 97 2.34 -5.32 5.65
N LYS A 98 2.61 -5.60 4.37
CA LYS A 98 3.43 -6.75 3.94
C LYS A 98 4.87 -6.64 4.45
N ILE A 99 5.49 -5.47 4.32
CA ILE A 99 6.84 -5.21 4.83
C ILE A 99 6.85 -5.37 6.35
N THR A 100 5.90 -4.76 7.07
CA THR A 100 5.78 -4.87 8.54
C THR A 100 5.63 -6.32 8.98
N CYS A 101 4.80 -7.12 8.32
CA CYS A 101 4.63 -8.55 8.62
C CYS A 101 5.93 -9.34 8.39
N GLN A 102 6.68 -9.04 7.33
CA GLN A 102 7.98 -9.68 7.07
C GLN A 102 9.03 -9.31 8.12
N LEU A 103 9.09 -8.03 8.50
CA LEU A 103 9.98 -7.56 9.57
C LEU A 103 9.64 -8.20 10.90
N GLU A 104 8.35 -8.28 11.25
CA GLU A 104 7.92 -8.92 12.50
C GLU A 104 8.30 -10.41 12.55
N LYS A 105 8.14 -11.14 11.43
CA LYS A 105 8.61 -12.52 11.30
C LYS A 105 10.12 -12.62 11.50
N GLY A 106 10.89 -11.74 10.86
CA GLY A 106 12.34 -11.68 11.01
C GLY A 106 12.77 -11.41 12.45
N THR A 107 12.16 -10.40 13.10
CA THR A 107 12.46 -10.03 14.49
C THR A 107 12.10 -11.14 15.47
N LYS A 108 10.95 -11.80 15.32
CA LYS A 108 10.54 -12.94 16.17
C LYS A 108 11.49 -14.12 16.05
N ILE A 109 11.92 -14.45 14.83
CA ILE A 109 12.89 -15.52 14.58
C ILE A 109 14.25 -15.14 15.18
N SER A 110 14.68 -13.89 15.01
CA SER A 110 15.93 -13.38 15.57
C SER A 110 15.92 -13.36 17.10
N SER A 111 14.81 -12.97 17.74
CA SER A 111 14.70 -12.93 19.20
C SER A 111 14.68 -14.33 19.80
N ALA A 112 13.97 -15.27 19.17
CA ALA A 112 13.98 -16.67 19.57
C ALA A 112 15.37 -17.28 19.41
N TYR A 113 16.07 -16.98 18.30
CA TYR A 113 17.45 -17.41 18.08
C TYR A 113 18.41 -16.86 19.15
N SER A 114 18.32 -15.57 19.50
CA SER A 114 19.16 -15.00 20.57
C SER A 114 18.90 -15.62 21.94
N LEU A 115 17.63 -15.94 22.26
CA LEU A 115 17.28 -16.62 23.51
C LEU A 115 17.82 -18.05 23.53
N LEU A 116 17.68 -18.80 22.44
CA LEU A 116 18.23 -20.15 22.31
C LEU A 116 19.75 -20.13 22.44
N LYS A 117 20.43 -19.13 21.85
CA LYS A 117 21.89 -18.99 21.98
C LYS A 117 22.32 -18.68 23.42
N ALA A 118 21.54 -17.87 24.15
CA ALA A 118 21.81 -17.60 25.57
C ALA A 118 21.67 -18.88 26.42
N ILE A 119 20.60 -19.66 26.19
CA ILE A 119 20.38 -20.95 26.88
C ILE A 119 21.51 -21.94 26.56
N GLU A 120 21.94 -22.02 25.30
CA GLU A 120 23.06 -22.88 24.88
C GLU A 120 24.35 -22.54 25.64
N LEU A 121 24.68 -21.24 25.76
CA LEU A 121 25.86 -20.79 26.51
C LEU A 121 25.77 -21.13 28.00
N GLU A 122 24.59 -20.98 28.59
CA GLU A 122 24.36 -21.29 30.00
C GLU A 122 24.47 -22.80 30.28
N LEU A 123 23.87 -23.64 29.42
CA LEU A 123 24.02 -25.10 29.48
C LEU A 123 25.49 -25.52 29.32
N GLN A 124 26.24 -24.86 28.45
CA GLN A 124 27.65 -25.16 28.26
C GLN A 124 28.51 -24.76 29.46
N SER A 125 28.15 -23.66 30.15
CA SER A 125 28.72 -23.29 31.44
C SER A 125 28.45 -24.37 32.50
N TYR A 126 27.20 -24.83 32.64
CA TYR A 126 26.85 -25.91 33.55
C TYR A 126 27.60 -27.21 33.24
N LEU A 127 27.68 -27.62 31.97
CA LEU A 127 28.45 -28.80 31.57
C LEU A 127 29.93 -28.66 31.92
N SER A 128 30.52 -27.48 31.74
CA SER A 128 31.92 -27.23 32.12
C SER A 128 32.13 -27.36 33.63
N ALA A 129 31.21 -26.80 34.44
CA ALA A 129 31.26 -26.91 35.90
C ALA A 129 31.09 -28.36 36.37
N VAL A 130 30.21 -29.13 35.72
CA VAL A 130 30.03 -30.57 36.01
C VAL A 130 31.27 -31.37 35.64
N ASN A 131 31.88 -31.13 34.48
CA ASN A 131 33.13 -31.80 34.10
C ASN A 131 34.24 -31.52 35.10
N VAL A 132 34.42 -30.27 35.53
CA VAL A 132 35.41 -29.92 36.56
C VAL A 132 35.17 -30.68 37.87
N ARG A 133 33.90 -30.87 38.26
CA ARG A 133 33.57 -31.69 39.44
C ARG A 133 33.86 -33.17 39.22
N LEU A 134 33.59 -33.69 38.02
CA LEU A 134 33.81 -35.08 37.65
C LEU A 134 35.30 -35.41 37.61
N ASP A 135 36.13 -34.51 37.07
CA ASP A 135 37.59 -34.62 37.09
C ASP A 135 38.14 -34.67 38.53
N ARG A 136 37.55 -33.90 39.45
CA ARG A 136 37.90 -33.95 40.87
C ARG A 136 37.51 -35.28 41.50
N TYR A 137 36.32 -35.81 41.22
CA TYR A 137 35.93 -37.15 41.70
C TYR A 137 36.84 -38.24 41.15
N HIS A 138 37.25 -38.15 39.89
CA HIS A 138 38.19 -39.10 39.31
C HIS A 138 39.56 -39.02 40.00
N SER A 139 40.03 -37.81 40.34
CA SER A 139 41.28 -37.61 41.08
C SER A 139 41.21 -38.24 42.48
N ILE A 140 40.04 -38.19 43.14
CA ILE A 140 39.81 -38.82 44.44
C ILE A 140 39.76 -40.35 44.32
N ASP A 141 39.06 -40.89 43.32
CA ASP A 141 39.00 -42.34 43.08
C ASP A 141 40.38 -42.93 42.78
N GLN A 142 41.20 -42.18 42.04
CA GLN A 142 42.60 -42.52 41.80
C GLN A 142 43.41 -42.51 43.10
N ALA A 143 43.31 -41.45 43.91
CA ALA A 143 43.99 -41.37 45.21
C ALA A 143 43.53 -42.48 46.18
N ALA A 144 42.24 -42.79 46.21
CA ALA A 144 41.69 -43.87 47.04
C ALA A 144 42.16 -45.26 46.57
N SER A 145 42.33 -45.45 45.27
CA SER A 145 42.88 -46.68 44.69
C SER A 145 44.37 -46.86 45.01
N GLU A 146 45.11 -45.77 45.21
CA GLU A 146 46.52 -45.75 45.64
C GLU A 146 46.70 -45.95 47.17
N MET A 147 45.62 -45.83 47.97
CA MET A 147 45.62 -45.84 49.44
C MET A 147 45.42 -47.21 50.11
N PHE A 148 45.56 -48.32 49.38
CA PHE A 148 45.59 -49.64 50.03
C PHE A 148 47.00 -49.98 50.54
N GLU A 149 47.40 -49.36 51.65
CA GLU A 149 48.12 -50.02 52.76
C GLU A 149 48.21 -49.08 53.99
N GLU A 150 47.48 -49.49 55.04
CA GLU A 150 47.79 -49.38 56.47
C GLU A 150 47.93 -47.99 57.17
N GLY A 151 46.87 -47.62 57.90
CA GLY A 151 46.91 -47.37 59.35
C GLY A 151 47.60 -46.10 59.92
N SER A 152 46.83 -45.36 60.74
CA SER A 152 47.21 -44.26 61.65
C SER A 152 47.08 -42.85 61.08
N VAL A 153 46.23 -42.03 61.72
CA VAL A 153 46.01 -40.61 61.43
C VAL A 153 47.23 -39.81 61.89
N ASP A 154 48.05 -39.40 60.93
CA ASP A 154 49.22 -38.52 61.09
C ASP A 154 48.87 -37.12 60.54
N ASP A 155 49.57 -36.05 60.94
CA ASP A 155 49.37 -34.66 60.45
C ASP A 155 49.66 -34.47 58.94
N ARG A 156 49.92 -35.57 58.24
CA ARG A 156 50.01 -35.68 56.77
C ARG A 156 48.73 -36.24 56.14
N ASP A 157 47.66 -36.42 56.93
CA ASP A 157 46.41 -37.05 56.50
C ASP A 157 45.68 -36.18 55.47
N SER A 158 46.04 -36.41 54.21
CA SER A 158 45.46 -35.75 53.05
C SER A 158 43.94 -35.94 52.97
N PHE A 159 43.41 -37.02 53.55
CA PHE A 159 41.98 -37.29 53.59
C PHE A 159 41.25 -36.30 54.50
N LEU A 160 41.74 -36.09 55.73
CA LEU A 160 41.12 -35.11 56.65
C LEU A 160 41.29 -33.67 56.16
N HIS A 161 42.40 -33.35 55.48
CA HIS A 161 42.55 -32.08 54.78
C HIS A 161 41.57 -31.94 53.61
N ALA A 162 41.35 -32.97 52.80
CA ALA A 162 40.37 -32.94 51.71
C ALA A 162 38.93 -32.81 52.23
N VAL A 163 38.57 -33.54 53.30
CA VAL A 163 37.27 -33.42 53.97
C VAL A 163 37.09 -32.00 54.50
N ARG A 164 38.09 -31.42 55.18
CA ARG A 164 38.07 -30.03 55.63
C ARG A 164 37.91 -29.05 54.46
N ASP A 165 38.61 -29.24 53.36
CA ASP A 165 38.58 -28.32 52.22
C ASP A 165 37.22 -28.39 51.49
N ILE A 166 36.58 -29.55 51.45
CA ILE A 166 35.19 -29.71 50.98
C ILE A 166 34.24 -28.95 51.90
N LEU A 167 34.28 -29.18 53.21
CA LEU A 167 33.43 -28.50 54.19
C LEU A 167 33.63 -26.96 54.16
N SER A 168 34.87 -26.51 53.96
CA SER A 168 35.22 -25.09 53.83
C SER A 168 34.73 -24.46 52.53
N SER A 169 34.53 -25.26 51.47
CA SER A 169 33.99 -24.80 50.18
C SER A 169 32.47 -24.60 50.23
N HIS A 170 31.78 -25.23 51.18
CA HIS A 170 30.34 -25.09 51.40
C HIS A 170 29.99 -23.87 52.28
N SER A 171 30.86 -23.52 53.24
CA SER A 171 30.72 -22.31 54.05
C SER A 171 31.26 -21.09 53.30
N SER A 172 30.40 -20.17 52.85
CA SER A 172 30.77 -18.91 52.18
C SER A 172 31.54 -17.91 53.06
N SER A 173 31.97 -18.32 54.25
CA SER A 173 32.75 -17.50 55.18
C SER A 173 34.24 -17.57 54.84
N GLN A 174 34.73 -16.57 54.12
CA GLN A 174 36.17 -16.27 54.00
C GLN A 174 36.71 -15.76 55.35
N ALA A 175 36.80 -16.61 56.35
CA ALA A 175 37.58 -16.35 57.55
C ALA A 175 38.79 -17.29 57.54
N MET A 176 39.99 -16.73 57.74
CA MET A 176 41.26 -17.48 57.74
C MET A 176 41.11 -18.78 58.51
N THR A 177 41.30 -19.89 57.80
CA THR A 177 41.19 -21.23 58.35
C THR A 177 42.28 -21.45 59.40
N PRO A 178 41.95 -21.80 60.65
CA PRO A 178 42.96 -22.15 61.63
C PRO A 178 43.68 -23.42 61.17
N THR A 179 45.00 -23.45 61.33
CA THR A 179 45.89 -24.57 60.95
C THR A 179 45.51 -25.90 61.61
N TYR A 180 44.64 -25.87 62.63
CA TYR A 180 44.12 -27.05 63.33
C TYR A 180 42.60 -26.96 63.45
N VAL A 181 41.88 -27.94 62.92
CA VAL A 181 40.44 -28.10 63.12
C VAL A 181 40.21 -29.27 64.06
N SER A 182 39.50 -29.04 65.17
CA SER A 182 39.16 -30.11 66.12
C SER A 182 38.26 -31.14 65.45
N SER A 183 38.49 -32.43 65.71
CA SER A 183 37.65 -33.53 65.20
C SER A 183 36.17 -33.35 65.54
N TYR A 184 35.88 -32.72 66.68
CA TYR A 184 34.52 -32.37 67.07
C TYR A 184 33.88 -31.33 66.13
N GLY A 185 34.63 -30.32 65.69
CA GLY A 185 34.13 -29.28 64.79
C GLY A 185 33.87 -29.79 63.37
N LEU A 186 34.63 -30.79 62.91
CA LEU A 186 34.34 -31.47 61.64
C LEU A 186 33.05 -32.29 61.72
N VAL A 187 32.84 -33.01 62.83
CA VAL A 187 31.61 -33.80 63.03
C VAL A 187 30.37 -32.91 63.10
N GLU A 188 30.48 -31.74 63.75
CA GLU A 188 29.41 -30.74 63.81
C GLU A 188 29.07 -30.20 62.42
N GLN A 189 30.07 -29.77 61.63
CA GLN A 189 29.84 -29.30 60.26
C GLN A 189 29.27 -30.38 59.33
N ILE A 190 29.70 -31.64 59.50
CA ILE A 190 29.14 -32.76 58.73
C ILE A 190 27.68 -32.99 59.12
N SER A 191 27.34 -32.84 60.40
CA SER A 191 25.97 -33.00 60.90
C SER A 191 25.06 -31.86 60.40
N GLU A 192 25.54 -30.63 60.39
CA GLU A 192 24.82 -29.47 59.80
C GLU A 192 24.55 -29.67 58.31
N LEU A 193 25.55 -30.11 57.53
CA LEU A 193 25.37 -30.44 56.12
C LEU A 193 24.43 -31.62 55.91
N GLN A 194 24.44 -32.59 56.79
CA GLN A 194 23.52 -33.72 56.75
C GLN A 194 22.08 -33.25 56.99
N ASP A 195 21.86 -32.33 57.91
CA ASP A 195 20.55 -31.71 58.16
C ASP A 195 20.09 -30.85 56.97
N GLU A 196 20.99 -30.06 56.36
CA GLU A 196 20.70 -29.30 55.14
C GLU A 196 20.34 -30.21 53.96
N LEU A 197 21.05 -31.32 53.78
CA LEU A 197 20.74 -32.31 52.75
C LEU A 197 19.37 -32.94 52.99
N HIS A 198 19.03 -33.28 54.23
CA HIS A 198 17.69 -33.79 54.56
C HIS A 198 16.61 -32.75 54.28
N TYR A 199 16.87 -31.48 54.58
CA TYR A 199 15.95 -30.38 54.29
C TYR A 199 15.74 -30.21 52.78
N LEU A 200 16.81 -30.15 51.99
CA LEU A 200 16.74 -30.02 50.52
C LEU A 200 16.09 -31.24 49.86
N GLN A 201 16.37 -32.43 50.37
CA GLN A 201 15.70 -33.65 49.91
C GLN A 201 14.20 -33.61 50.22
N HIS A 202 13.82 -33.15 51.41
CA HIS A 202 12.41 -32.94 51.76
C HIS A 202 11.74 -31.87 50.87
N GLU A 203 12.42 -30.76 50.56
CA GLU A 203 11.92 -29.77 49.60
C GLU A 203 11.69 -30.37 48.21
N LEU A 204 12.66 -31.15 47.70
CA LEU A 204 12.58 -31.78 46.39
C LEU A 204 11.47 -32.82 46.30
N GLU A 205 11.28 -33.62 47.35
CA GLU A 205 10.28 -34.70 47.36
C GLU A 205 8.86 -34.18 47.67
N ASN A 206 8.72 -33.15 48.52
CA ASN A 206 7.41 -32.76 49.06
C ASN A 206 6.97 -31.35 48.67
N VAL A 207 7.88 -30.37 48.59
CA VAL A 207 7.51 -28.97 48.34
C VAL A 207 7.40 -28.71 46.84
N LEU A 208 8.47 -28.95 46.08
CA LEU A 208 8.52 -28.71 44.63
C LEU A 208 7.40 -29.41 43.85
N PRO A 209 7.07 -30.70 44.08
CA PRO A 209 5.99 -31.37 43.38
C PRO A 209 4.62 -30.76 43.70
N ARG A 210 4.40 -30.29 44.93
CA ARG A 210 3.17 -29.59 45.31
C ARG A 210 3.07 -28.22 44.63
N GLU A 211 4.16 -27.46 44.59
CA GLU A 211 4.18 -26.16 43.93
C GLU A 211 3.99 -26.26 42.42
N ARG A 212 4.67 -27.23 41.81
CA ARG A 212 4.46 -27.59 40.40
C ARG A 212 3.02 -27.99 40.16
N GLY A 213 2.43 -28.83 41.03
CA GLY A 213 1.01 -29.20 40.98
C GLY A 213 0.10 -27.98 40.99
N ARG A 214 0.27 -27.07 41.97
CA ARG A 214 -0.49 -25.82 42.05
C ARG A 214 -0.34 -24.95 40.80
N CYS A 215 0.87 -24.82 40.27
CA CYS A 215 1.12 -24.04 39.06
C CYS A 215 0.44 -24.66 37.83
N VAL A 216 0.53 -25.99 37.68
CA VAL A 216 -0.16 -26.72 36.62
C VAL A 216 -1.67 -26.59 36.75
N ASP A 217 -2.23 -26.70 37.95
CA ASP A 217 -3.67 -26.54 38.19
C ASP A 217 -4.14 -25.12 37.85
N GLU A 218 -3.35 -24.10 38.20
CA GLU A 218 -3.64 -22.70 37.84
C GLU A 218 -3.61 -22.48 36.32
N LEU A 219 -2.60 -23.04 35.63
CA LEU A 219 -2.52 -22.98 34.17
C LEU A 219 -3.70 -23.71 33.52
N CYS A 220 -4.07 -24.89 34.02
CA CYS A 220 -5.25 -25.63 33.56
C CYS A 220 -6.53 -24.82 33.77
N ARG A 221 -6.69 -24.14 34.92
CA ARG A 221 -7.82 -23.26 35.19
C ARG A 221 -7.86 -22.09 34.22
N MET A 222 -6.73 -21.44 33.95
CA MET A 222 -6.62 -20.37 32.96
C MET A 222 -7.01 -20.85 31.55
N ILE A 223 -6.52 -22.03 31.14
CA ILE A 223 -6.86 -22.65 29.86
C ILE A 223 -8.37 -22.91 29.80
N GLN A 224 -8.97 -23.49 30.84
CA GLN A 224 -10.41 -23.72 30.91
C GLN A 224 -11.22 -22.41 30.84
N THR A 225 -10.77 -21.33 31.49
CA THR A 225 -11.43 -20.03 31.36
C THR A 225 -11.34 -19.47 29.94
N LEU A 226 -10.19 -19.63 29.27
CA LEU A 226 -10.02 -19.25 27.87
C LEU A 226 -10.90 -20.10 26.96
N GLU A 227 -10.95 -21.41 27.18
CA GLU A 227 -11.83 -22.33 26.47
C GLU A 227 -13.30 -21.95 26.67
N GLN A 228 -13.73 -21.56 27.87
CA GLN A 228 -15.09 -21.08 28.12
C GLN A 228 -15.39 -19.76 27.40
N ILE A 229 -14.44 -18.82 27.36
CA ILE A 229 -14.55 -17.58 26.58
C ILE A 229 -14.67 -17.88 25.08
N LEU A 230 -13.90 -18.86 24.59
CA LEU A 230 -13.87 -19.26 23.18
C LEU A 230 -15.03 -20.18 22.78
N SER A 231 -15.59 -20.93 23.73
CA SER A 231 -16.68 -21.90 23.52
C SER A 231 -18.07 -21.27 23.71
N LEU A 232 -18.16 -20.01 24.15
CA LEU A 232 -19.38 -19.25 24.00
C LEU A 232 -19.73 -19.23 22.49
N PRO A 233 -20.89 -19.74 22.08
CA PRO A 233 -21.24 -19.76 20.67
C PRO A 233 -21.25 -18.32 20.18
N LEU A 234 -20.41 -18.03 19.18
CA LEU A 234 -20.36 -16.77 18.46
C LEU A 234 -21.77 -16.43 17.98
N SER A 235 -22.50 -15.63 18.75
CA SER A 235 -23.72 -14.98 18.31
C SER A 235 -23.32 -13.91 17.30
N VAL A 236 -23.04 -14.32 16.06
CA VAL A 236 -23.00 -13.54 14.79
C VAL A 236 -22.11 -12.26 14.77
N GLU A 237 -21.55 -11.82 15.88
CA GLU A 237 -20.68 -10.66 15.96
C GLU A 237 -19.23 -11.13 16.11
N GLN A 238 -18.45 -10.81 15.09
CA GLN A 238 -17.02 -11.08 15.03
C GLN A 238 -16.30 -10.53 16.27
N PRO A 239 -15.25 -11.20 16.77
CA PRO A 239 -14.46 -10.69 17.88
C PRO A 239 -13.80 -9.37 17.44
N LYS A 240 -14.20 -8.26 18.08
CA LYS A 240 -13.59 -6.95 17.87
C LYS A 240 -12.17 -6.97 18.45
N LEU A 241 -11.22 -7.43 17.64
CA LEU A 241 -9.78 -7.28 17.83
C LEU A 241 -9.33 -5.84 17.52
N THR A 242 -10.12 -4.85 17.91
CA THR A 242 -9.77 -3.45 17.70
C THR A 242 -9.12 -2.92 18.98
N PRO A 243 -7.82 -2.58 18.98
CA PRO A 243 -7.22 -1.81 20.05
C PRO A 243 -8.12 -0.63 20.43
N TRP A 244 -8.36 -0.40 21.72
CA TRP A 244 -9.20 0.69 22.24
C TRP A 244 -8.99 2.06 21.55
N PRO A 245 -7.77 2.45 21.14
CA PRO A 245 -7.53 3.70 20.41
C PRO A 245 -8.12 3.76 18.99
N LEU A 246 -8.44 2.62 18.38
CA LEU A 246 -8.94 2.52 17.00
C LEU A 246 -10.47 2.52 16.91
N VAL A 247 -11.18 2.32 18.03
CA VAL A 247 -12.65 2.35 18.06
C VAL A 247 -13.20 3.72 17.66
N PRO A 248 -12.71 4.86 18.21
CA PRO A 248 -13.20 6.19 17.80
C PRO A 248 -12.91 6.49 16.33
N LEU A 249 -11.75 6.05 15.82
CA LEU A 249 -11.36 6.25 14.43
C LEU A 249 -12.23 5.43 13.46
N LEU A 250 -12.67 4.24 13.86
CA LEU A 250 -13.61 3.44 13.07
C LEU A 250 -15.02 4.02 13.09
N GLU A 251 -15.47 4.57 14.22
CA GLU A 251 -16.76 5.27 14.32
C GLU A 251 -16.78 6.53 13.45
N GLU A 252 -15.70 7.31 13.44
CA GLU A 252 -15.53 8.45 12.52
C GLU A 252 -15.54 8.01 11.05
N LEU A 253 -14.85 6.90 10.73
CA LEU A 253 -14.82 6.36 9.38
C LEU A 253 -16.21 5.86 8.94
N GLU A 254 -16.96 5.23 9.83
CA GLU A 254 -18.32 4.75 9.56
C GLU A 254 -19.28 5.92 9.33
N MET A 255 -19.19 6.98 10.13
CA MET A 255 -19.93 8.23 9.90
C MET A 255 -19.61 8.85 8.53
N ILE A 256 -18.32 8.94 8.18
CA ILE A 256 -17.88 9.45 6.87
C ILE A 256 -18.43 8.56 5.75
N ASN A 257 -18.41 7.24 5.92
CA ASN A 257 -18.89 6.29 4.92
C ASN A 257 -20.41 6.40 4.70
N GLN A 258 -21.18 6.61 5.77
CA GLN A 258 -22.62 6.88 5.69
C GLN A 258 -22.90 8.19 4.95
N GLN A 259 -22.14 9.25 5.23
CA GLN A 259 -22.27 10.54 4.55
C GLN A 259 -21.93 10.44 3.06
N VAL A 260 -20.85 9.74 2.71
CA VAL A 260 -20.47 9.48 1.31
C VAL A 260 -21.54 8.67 0.61
N SER A 261 -22.08 7.64 1.25
CA SER A 261 -23.16 6.81 0.68
C SER A 261 -24.43 7.63 0.43
N ALA A 262 -24.81 8.52 1.36
CA ALA A 262 -25.92 9.44 1.17
C ALA A 262 -25.70 10.38 -0.02
N SER A 263 -24.53 11.02 -0.10
CA SER A 263 -24.18 11.89 -1.24
C SER A 263 -24.14 11.15 -2.58
N VAL A 264 -23.64 9.91 -2.61
CA VAL A 264 -23.64 9.09 -3.82
C VAL A 264 -25.08 8.78 -4.25
N ASN A 265 -25.97 8.44 -3.31
CA ASN A 265 -27.37 8.17 -3.61
C ASN A 265 -28.08 9.42 -4.15
N GLU A 266 -27.86 10.60 -3.54
CA GLU A 266 -28.41 11.87 -4.03
C GLU A 266 -27.94 12.19 -5.45
N VAL A 267 -26.63 12.04 -5.73
CA VAL A 267 -26.07 12.28 -7.07
C VAL A 267 -26.62 11.27 -8.09
N THR A 268 -26.82 10.02 -7.67
CA THR A 268 -27.37 8.95 -8.52
C THR A 268 -28.83 9.24 -8.86
N LEU A 269 -29.65 9.61 -7.86
CA LEU A 269 -31.05 10.03 -8.06
C LEU A 269 -31.15 11.24 -9.00
N ALA A 270 -30.36 12.30 -8.75
CA ALA A 270 -30.36 13.49 -9.60
C ALA A 270 -29.90 13.18 -11.04
N ARG A 271 -28.97 12.23 -11.20
CA ARG A 271 -28.54 11.74 -12.52
C ARG A 271 -29.68 11.01 -13.22
N ASP A 272 -30.39 10.13 -12.53
CA ASP A 272 -31.45 9.31 -13.10
C ASP A 272 -32.67 10.15 -13.48
N GLU A 273 -33.08 11.09 -12.63
CA GLU A 273 -34.11 12.09 -12.96
C GLU A 273 -33.75 12.88 -14.22
N LYS A 274 -32.50 13.35 -14.32
CA LYS A 274 -32.01 14.06 -15.49
C LYS A 274 -31.97 13.17 -16.74
N ALA A 275 -31.67 11.88 -16.58
CA ALA A 275 -31.71 10.91 -17.68
C ALA A 275 -33.14 10.69 -18.18
N GLU A 276 -34.12 10.56 -17.28
CA GLU A 276 -35.54 10.46 -17.65
C GLU A 276 -36.05 11.73 -18.36
N MET A 277 -35.71 12.92 -17.87
CA MET A 277 -36.04 14.18 -18.54
C MET A 277 -35.47 14.27 -19.95
N LEU A 278 -34.32 13.64 -20.21
CA LEU A 278 -33.71 13.58 -21.54
C LEU A 278 -34.38 12.54 -22.45
N GLN A 279 -34.93 11.46 -21.89
CA GLN A 279 -35.69 10.45 -22.63
C GLN A 279 -37.08 10.94 -23.06
N GLN A 280 -37.72 11.81 -22.28
CA GLN A 280 -38.97 12.48 -22.66
C GLN A 280 -38.75 13.96 -22.96
N PRO A 281 -38.16 14.32 -24.12
CA PRO A 281 -38.00 15.72 -24.47
C PRO A 281 -39.39 16.37 -24.55
N SER A 282 -39.61 17.41 -23.74
CA SER A 282 -40.85 18.18 -23.73
C SER A 282 -41.23 18.61 -25.15
N ARG A 283 -42.53 18.78 -25.41
CA ARG A 283 -43.03 19.23 -26.72
C ARG A 283 -42.29 20.49 -27.21
N HIS A 284 -41.90 21.38 -26.30
CA HIS A 284 -41.07 22.55 -26.57
C HIS A 284 -39.62 22.22 -26.96
N ALA A 285 -38.97 21.26 -26.29
CA ALA A 285 -37.62 20.82 -26.65
C ALA A 285 -37.59 20.13 -28.02
N GLN A 286 -38.62 19.34 -28.34
CA GLN A 286 -38.78 18.73 -29.67
C GLN A 286 -39.05 19.77 -30.76
N GLN A 287 -39.90 20.77 -30.46
CA GLN A 287 -40.17 21.89 -31.35
C GLN A 287 -38.89 22.71 -31.60
N GLY A 288 -38.12 23.01 -30.55
CA GLY A 288 -36.84 23.73 -30.64
C GLY A 288 -35.80 22.98 -31.47
N ARG A 289 -35.68 21.66 -31.29
CA ARG A 289 -34.80 20.82 -32.13
C ARG A 289 -35.25 20.82 -33.60
N ARG A 290 -36.56 20.75 -33.87
CA ARG A 290 -37.09 20.84 -35.24
C ARG A 290 -36.84 22.20 -35.87
N VAL A 291 -37.05 23.29 -35.14
CA VAL A 291 -36.76 24.67 -35.61
C VAL A 291 -35.27 24.84 -35.89
N PHE A 292 -34.39 24.29 -35.03
CA PHE A 292 -32.95 24.28 -35.26
C PHE A 292 -32.58 23.51 -36.53
N VAL A 293 -33.09 22.29 -36.71
CA VAL A 293 -32.85 21.49 -37.92
C VAL A 293 -33.42 22.18 -39.18
N ASP A 294 -34.60 22.77 -39.10
CA ASP A 294 -35.23 23.51 -40.20
C ASP A 294 -34.40 24.76 -40.56
N PHE A 295 -33.79 25.43 -39.58
CA PHE A 295 -32.91 26.58 -39.81
C PHE A 295 -31.65 26.22 -40.61
N PHE A 296 -30.99 25.10 -40.28
CA PHE A 296 -29.73 24.69 -40.94
C PHE A 296 -29.93 23.86 -42.21
N CYS A 297 -30.97 23.04 -42.27
CA CYS A 297 -31.13 22.06 -43.34
C CYS A 297 -32.27 22.41 -44.31
N HIS A 298 -33.29 23.17 -43.90
CA HIS A 298 -34.48 23.41 -44.71
C HIS A 298 -35.11 24.81 -44.48
N PRO A 299 -34.40 25.90 -44.80
CA PRO A 299 -34.82 27.26 -44.45
C PRO A 299 -36.19 27.66 -45.03
N GLY A 300 -36.57 27.12 -46.19
CA GLY A 300 -37.89 27.36 -46.78
C GLY A 300 -39.06 26.79 -45.96
N ARG A 301 -38.85 25.69 -45.21
CA ARG A 301 -39.88 25.15 -44.30
C ARG A 301 -40.06 26.06 -43.08
N LEU A 302 -38.98 26.64 -42.59
CA LEU A 302 -39.02 27.60 -41.49
C LEU A 302 -39.73 28.89 -41.91
N ASP A 303 -39.40 29.43 -43.09
CA ASP A 303 -40.02 30.64 -43.63
C ASP A 303 -41.54 30.47 -43.83
N ASN A 304 -41.97 29.34 -44.40
CA ASN A 304 -43.40 29.01 -44.54
C ASN A 304 -44.11 28.90 -43.18
N ARG A 305 -43.45 28.31 -42.17
CA ARG A 305 -43.99 28.23 -40.80
C ARG A 305 -44.10 29.60 -40.15
N VAL A 306 -43.11 30.48 -40.33
CA VAL A 306 -43.14 31.85 -39.82
C VAL A 306 -44.25 32.64 -40.51
N LYS A 307 -44.43 32.49 -41.83
CA LYS A 307 -45.54 33.09 -42.59
C LYS A 307 -46.90 32.60 -42.11
N GLU A 308 -47.06 31.30 -41.85
CA GLU A 308 -48.28 30.71 -41.30
C GLU A 308 -48.56 31.20 -39.86
N LEU A 309 -47.53 31.32 -39.03
CA LEU A 309 -47.70 31.84 -37.67
C LEU A 309 -48.10 33.32 -37.69
N THR A 310 -47.45 34.09 -38.57
CA THR A 310 -47.72 35.53 -38.76
C THR A 310 -49.11 35.75 -39.31
N SER A 311 -49.59 34.89 -40.22
CA SER A 311 -50.96 34.96 -40.74
C SER A 311 -51.99 34.57 -39.69
N ARG A 312 -51.72 33.56 -38.84
CA ARG A 312 -52.59 33.20 -37.70
C ARG A 312 -52.67 34.30 -36.64
N ILE A 313 -51.55 34.98 -36.35
CA ILE A 313 -51.53 36.12 -35.43
C ILE A 313 -52.30 37.31 -36.00
N ARG A 314 -52.20 37.55 -37.32
CA ARG A 314 -53.01 38.58 -38.01
C ARG A 314 -54.50 38.23 -38.13
N ALA A 315 -54.86 36.95 -38.04
CA ALA A 315 -56.23 36.47 -38.13
C ALA A 315 -56.93 36.35 -36.76
N LEU A 316 -56.22 36.59 -35.64
CA LEU A 316 -56.84 36.72 -34.33
C LEU A 316 -57.52 38.11 -34.25
N PRO A 317 -58.84 38.18 -34.02
CA PRO A 317 -59.51 39.46 -33.79
C PRO A 317 -58.97 40.07 -32.48
N GLN A 318 -58.84 41.41 -32.47
CA GLN A 318 -58.48 42.18 -31.28
C GLN A 318 -59.46 41.95 -30.13
#